data_AF-A0A6S6TFN6-F1
#
_entry.id   AF-A0A6S6TFN6-F1
#
_cell.length_a   1.000
_cell.length_b   1.000
_cell.length_c   1.000
_cell.angle_alpha   90.00
_cell.angle_beta   90.00
_cell.angle_gamma   90.00
#
_symmetry.space_group_name_H-M   'P 1'
#
loop_
_entity.id
_entity.type
_entity.pdbx_description
1 polymer ?
#
loop_
_entity_poly.entity_id
_entity_poly.type
_entity_poly.pdbx_seq_one_letter_code
_entity_poly.pdbx_strand_id
1 'polypeptide(L)'
;MDNRFPWDSHSDQPYILKREDKKALRKGHKLAFIKLLMTNLIFFPYLFLKFLLKSKKTKNDESHYNYNQRAKDSIGLCVNLDKGEAQYELINELNVKSLQIRVFLNDMDNIDDYLNFAKGFGEDKELLITIIQDREHIENHELLKE
;
A
#
# COMPACT_ATOMS: atom_id res chain seq x y z
N MET A 1 22.93 -12.42 -12.61
CA MET A 1 22.16 -12.06 -11.40
C MET A 1 22.41 -13.09 -10.31
N ASP A 2 22.33 -12.69 -9.04
CA ASP A 2 22.58 -13.55 -7.89
C ASP A 2 21.50 -14.65 -7.79
N ASN A 3 21.84 -15.89 -8.16
CA ASN A 3 20.90 -17.02 -8.29
C ASN A 3 20.41 -17.57 -6.92
N ARG A 4 20.64 -16.82 -5.84
CA ARG A 4 20.27 -17.20 -4.47
C ARG A 4 18.77 -17.06 -4.19
N PHE A 5 18.07 -16.18 -4.92
CA PHE A 5 16.62 -15.97 -4.79
C PHE A 5 15.95 -15.94 -6.17
N PRO A 6 15.64 -17.11 -6.75
CA PRO A 6 15.01 -17.17 -8.07
C PRO A 6 13.59 -16.60 -8.05
N TRP A 7 13.16 -16.04 -9.18
CA TRP A 7 11.76 -15.68 -9.44
C TRP A 7 10.89 -16.92 -9.67
N ASP A 8 9.63 -16.86 -9.28
CA ASP A 8 8.64 -17.85 -9.68
C ASP A 8 8.37 -17.72 -11.19
N SER A 9 8.24 -18.84 -11.90
CA SER A 9 7.95 -18.84 -13.34
C SER A 9 6.50 -18.50 -13.66
N HIS A 10 5.59 -18.62 -12.70
CA HIS A 10 4.15 -18.40 -12.88
C HIS A 10 3.62 -17.18 -12.11
N SER A 11 4.52 -16.39 -11.51
CA SER A 11 4.16 -15.25 -10.67
C SER A 11 5.24 -14.18 -10.73
N ASP A 12 4.84 -12.91 -10.71
CA ASP A 12 5.75 -11.75 -10.61
C ASP A 12 6.34 -11.58 -9.20
N GLN A 13 6.55 -12.68 -8.48
CA GLN A 13 7.07 -12.72 -7.12
C GLN A 13 8.27 -13.65 -7.03
N PRO A 14 9.26 -13.36 -6.16
CA PRO A 14 10.35 -14.29 -5.90
C PRO A 14 9.85 -15.56 -5.21
N TYR A 15 10.54 -16.68 -5.41
CA TYR A 15 10.24 -17.92 -4.72
C TYR A 15 10.26 -17.72 -3.20
N ILE A 16 9.35 -18.44 -2.52
CA ILE A 16 9.28 -18.43 -1.06
C ILE A 16 10.64 -18.86 -0.49
N LEU A 17 11.21 -17.99 0.36
CA LEU A 17 12.49 -18.25 1.02
C LEU A 17 12.48 -19.58 1.77
N LYS A 18 13.53 -20.39 1.60
CA LYS A 18 13.70 -21.63 2.35
C LYS A 18 13.92 -21.33 3.84
N ARG A 19 13.64 -22.33 4.68
CA ARG A 19 13.80 -22.21 6.13
C ARG A 19 15.24 -21.87 6.53
N GLU A 20 16.22 -22.39 5.81
CA GLU A 20 17.64 -22.13 6.01
C GLU A 20 18.02 -20.67 5.71
N ASP A 21 17.58 -20.14 4.58
CA ASP A 21 17.80 -18.74 4.19
C ASP A 21 17.16 -17.78 5.20
N LYS A 22 15.92 -18.07 5.61
CA LYS A 22 15.24 -17.31 6.68
C LYS A 22 16.02 -17.32 7.99
N LYS A 23 16.72 -18.41 8.33
CA LYS A 23 17.57 -18.48 9.52
C LYS A 23 18.87 -17.70 9.32
N ALA A 24 19.50 -17.79 8.16
CA ALA A 24 20.72 -17.05 7.82
C ALA A 24 20.49 -15.54 7.85
N LEU A 25 19.43 -15.05 7.20
CA LEU A 25 19.01 -13.65 7.21
C LEU A 25 18.79 -13.15 8.65
N ARG A 26 18.04 -13.89 9.47
CA ARG A 26 17.84 -13.53 10.88
C ARG A 26 19.14 -13.43 11.69
N LYS A 27 20.12 -14.31 11.43
CA LYS A 27 21.44 -14.24 12.08
C LYS A 27 22.24 -13.01 11.64
N GLY A 28 22.12 -12.59 10.38
CA GLY A 28 22.79 -11.40 9.85
C GLY A 28 22.29 -10.08 10.48
N HIS A 29 21.05 -10.04 10.94
CA HIS A 29 20.42 -8.82 11.49
C HIS A 29 20.38 -8.74 13.03
N LYS A 30 21.23 -9.48 13.75
CA LYS A 30 21.26 -9.46 15.23
C LYS A 30 21.40 -8.06 15.83
N LEU A 31 22.27 -7.22 15.24
CA LEU A 31 22.44 -5.83 15.70
C LEU A 31 21.17 -5.00 15.53
N ALA A 32 20.39 -5.24 14.47
CA ALA A 32 19.10 -4.58 14.27
C ALA A 32 18.09 -5.00 15.35
N PHE A 33 18.06 -6.27 15.74
CA PHE A 33 17.22 -6.74 16.85
C PHE A 33 17.63 -6.12 18.19
N ILE A 34 18.93 -6.00 18.47
CA ILE A 34 19.42 -5.34 19.69
C ILE A 34 19.02 -3.86 19.66
N LYS A 35 19.22 -3.16 18.54
CA LYS A 35 18.81 -1.76 18.37
C LYS A 35 17.30 -1.60 18.58
N LEU A 36 16.49 -2.49 18.01
CA LEU A 36 15.03 -2.49 18.19
C LEU A 36 14.66 -2.70 19.66
N LEU A 37 15.31 -3.64 20.35
CA LEU A 37 15.07 -3.89 21.77
C LEU A 37 15.42 -2.66 22.62
N MET A 38 16.59 -2.06 22.41
CA MET A 38 17.05 -0.90 23.17
C MET A 38 16.18 0.33 22.93
N THR A 39 15.79 0.58 21.68
CA THR A 39 14.87 1.68 21.35
C THR A 39 13.49 1.44 21.97
N ASN A 40 12.94 0.23 21.89
CA ASN A 40 11.68 -0.08 22.56
C ASN A 40 11.78 0.03 24.08
N LEU A 41 12.88 -0.39 24.70
CA LEU A 41 13.05 -0.29 26.16
C LEU A 41 12.98 1.14 26.67
N ILE A 42 13.40 2.11 25.85
CA ILE A 42 13.34 3.54 26.18
C ILE A 42 11.98 4.15 25.78
N PHE A 43 11.56 3.96 24.53
CA PHE A 43 10.38 4.63 23.99
C PHE A 43 9.07 4.00 24.45
N PHE A 44 9.01 2.68 24.63
CA PHE A 44 7.78 2.00 25.05
C PHE A 44 7.28 2.48 26.42
N PRO A 45 8.06 2.46 27.52
CA PRO A 45 7.55 2.93 28.81
C PRO A 45 7.21 4.42 28.77
N TYR A 46 8.00 5.22 28.06
CA TYR A 46 7.72 6.66 27.88
C TYR A 46 6.38 6.91 27.16
N LEU A 47 6.16 6.25 26.01
CA LEU A 47 4.93 6.39 25.23
C LEU A 47 3.73 5.77 25.94
N PHE A 48 3.92 4.66 26.64
CA PHE A 48 2.88 3.99 27.44
C PHE A 48 2.45 4.87 28.61
N LEU A 49 3.40 5.47 29.33
CA LEU A 49 3.09 6.41 30.41
C LEU A 49 2.40 7.66 29.86
N LYS A 50 2.88 8.21 28.72
CA LYS A 50 2.21 9.32 28.04
C LYS A 50 0.79 8.97 27.57
N PHE A 51 0.56 7.73 27.13
CA PHE A 51 -0.77 7.24 26.76
C PHE A 51 -1.70 7.16 27.97
N LEU A 52 -1.24 6.61 29.11
CA LEU A 52 -2.01 6.54 30.34
C LEU A 52 -2.30 7.93 30.95
N LEU A 53 -1.31 8.83 30.90
CA LEU A 53 -1.43 10.21 31.36
C LEU A 53 -2.13 11.12 30.35
N LYS A 54 -2.48 10.60 29.16
CA LYS A 54 -3.29 11.32 28.18
C LYS A 54 -4.69 11.46 28.77
N SER A 55 -4.87 12.54 29.52
CA SER A 55 -6.18 12.99 29.98
C SER A 55 -7.15 12.93 28.80
N LYS A 56 -8.34 12.36 29.04
CA LYS A 56 -9.49 12.58 28.17
C LYS A 56 -9.83 14.06 28.24
N LYS A 57 -9.02 14.93 27.63
CA LYS A 57 -9.42 16.30 27.35
C LYS A 57 -10.72 16.17 26.55
N THR A 58 -11.80 16.52 27.24
CA THR A 58 -13.11 16.77 26.68
C THR A 58 -12.95 17.59 25.41
N LYS A 59 -13.63 17.12 24.37
CA LYS A 59 -13.67 17.69 23.02
C LYS A 59 -14.29 19.09 23.00
N ASN A 60 -13.64 20.08 23.62
CA ASN A 60 -14.06 21.49 23.59
C ASN A 60 -12.95 22.39 23.02
N ASP A 61 -12.06 21.83 22.19
CA ASP A 61 -11.19 22.64 21.33
C ASP A 61 -11.73 22.54 19.90
N GLU A 62 -12.52 23.55 19.51
CA GLU A 62 -13.12 23.73 18.18
C GLU A 62 -12.08 23.81 17.04
N SER A 63 -10.79 23.90 17.37
CA SER A 63 -9.68 23.88 16.41
C SER A 63 -9.27 22.47 15.94
N HIS A 64 -9.68 21.39 16.63
CA HIS A 64 -9.41 20.00 16.25
C HIS A 64 -10.46 19.39 15.30
N TYR A 65 -11.49 20.16 14.93
CA TYR A 65 -12.56 19.69 14.04
C TYR A 65 -12.12 19.50 12.58
N ASN A 66 -11.08 20.20 12.11
CA ASN A 66 -10.68 20.14 10.70
C ASN A 66 -9.84 18.91 10.32
N TYR A 67 -9.03 18.35 11.23
CA TYR A 67 -8.24 17.15 10.92
C TYR A 67 -9.09 15.87 11.02
N ASN A 68 -10.01 15.81 11.99
CA ASN A 68 -10.87 14.65 12.20
C ASN A 68 -12.09 14.60 11.26
N GLN A 69 -12.53 15.73 10.68
CA GLN A 69 -13.57 15.71 9.65
C GLN A 69 -13.05 15.12 8.33
N ARG A 70 -11.84 15.48 7.90
CA ARG A 70 -11.20 14.87 6.71
C ARG A 70 -11.00 13.35 6.84
N ALA A 71 -10.69 12.88 8.04
CA ALA A 71 -10.43 11.46 8.31
C ALA A 71 -11.72 10.62 8.49
N LYS A 72 -12.87 11.25 8.73
CA LYS A 72 -14.15 10.54 8.92
C LYS A 72 -14.90 10.24 7.63
N ASP A 73 -14.62 11.00 6.57
CA ASP A 73 -15.43 10.98 5.34
C ASP A 73 -14.66 10.45 4.11
N SER A 74 -13.45 9.91 4.26
CA SER A 74 -12.66 9.38 3.14
C SER A 74 -12.43 7.88 3.26
N ILE A 75 -13.51 7.09 3.17
CA ILE A 75 -13.37 5.69 2.76
C ILE A 75 -12.79 5.74 1.34
N GLY A 76 -11.61 5.17 1.15
CA GLY A 76 -11.00 4.95 -0.15
C GLY A 76 -11.19 3.50 -0.57
N LEU A 77 -11.46 3.25 -1.85
CA LEU A 77 -11.60 1.90 -2.38
C LEU A 77 -10.59 1.65 -3.50
N CYS A 78 -9.94 0.49 -3.47
CA CYS A 78 -9.12 0.02 -4.58
C CYS A 78 -10.01 -0.74 -5.57
N VAL A 79 -9.94 -0.35 -6.83
CA VAL A 79 -10.70 -0.92 -7.93
C VAL A 79 -9.75 -1.40 -9.02
N ASN A 80 -10.17 -2.45 -9.73
CA ASN A 80 -9.41 -3.01 -10.83
C ASN A 80 -10.32 -3.26 -12.03
N LEU A 81 -9.72 -3.21 -13.23
CA LEU A 81 -10.38 -3.56 -14.48
C LEU A 81 -10.93 -5.01 -14.47
N ASP A 82 -10.22 -5.96 -13.84
CA ASP A 82 -10.53 -7.39 -13.86
C ASP A 82 -11.68 -7.84 -12.93
N LYS A 83 -12.23 -6.94 -12.09
CA LYS A 83 -13.22 -7.29 -11.06
C LYS A 83 -14.68 -7.03 -11.47
N GLY A 84 -14.90 -6.51 -12.68
CA GLY A 84 -16.23 -6.31 -13.26
C GLY A 84 -17.06 -5.21 -12.61
N GLU A 85 -18.32 -5.13 -13.02
CA GLU A 85 -19.20 -3.97 -12.78
C GLU A 85 -19.72 -3.83 -11.34
N ALA A 86 -19.69 -4.89 -10.52
CA ALA A 86 -20.18 -4.86 -9.14
C ALA A 86 -19.46 -3.80 -8.27
N GLN A 87 -18.27 -3.38 -8.68
CA GLN A 87 -17.51 -2.31 -8.04
C GLN A 87 -18.22 -0.96 -8.13
N TYR A 88 -18.88 -0.65 -9.26
CA TYR A 88 -19.59 0.62 -9.44
C TYR A 88 -20.77 0.75 -8.47
N GLU A 89 -21.55 -0.33 -8.32
CA GLU A 89 -22.66 -0.38 -7.38
C GLU A 89 -22.18 -0.17 -5.94
N LEU A 90 -21.12 -0.88 -5.54
CA LEU A 90 -20.54 -0.78 -4.20
C LEU A 90 -20.01 0.63 -3.89
N ILE A 91 -19.36 1.28 -4.85
CA ILE A 91 -18.84 2.65 -4.70
C ILE A 91 -19.98 3.65 -4.49
N ASN A 92 -21.08 3.47 -5.21
CA ASN A 92 -22.27 4.31 -5.07
C ASN A 92 -22.98 4.07 -3.74
N GLU A 93 -23.14 2.80 -3.32
CA GLU A 93 -23.74 2.44 -2.04
C GLU A 93 -22.97 3.01 -0.86
N LEU A 94 -21.64 2.90 -0.90
CA LEU A 94 -20.76 3.40 0.16
C LEU A 94 -20.43 4.89 0.04
N ASN A 95 -20.91 5.56 -1.01
CA ASN A 95 -20.61 6.97 -1.34
C ASN A 95 -19.10 7.27 -1.29
N VAL A 96 -18.28 6.38 -1.85
CA VAL A 96 -16.81 6.49 -1.87
C VAL A 96 -16.40 7.60 -2.83
N LYS A 97 -15.57 8.53 -2.36
CA LYS A 97 -15.02 9.63 -3.18
C LYS A 97 -13.61 9.39 -3.67
N SER A 98 -12.80 8.66 -2.91
CA SER A 98 -11.40 8.39 -3.27
C SER A 98 -11.26 6.98 -3.82
N LEU A 99 -10.75 6.84 -5.03
CA LEU A 99 -10.55 5.55 -5.69
C LEU A 99 -9.08 5.35 -6.04
N GLN A 100 -8.59 4.15 -5.82
CA GLN A 100 -7.27 3.71 -6.27
C GLN A 100 -7.44 2.73 -7.43
N ILE A 101 -6.92 3.06 -8.60
CA ILE A 101 -6.92 2.18 -9.78
C ILE A 101 -5.53 1.57 -9.91
N ARG A 102 -5.45 0.24 -9.98
CA ARG A 102 -4.18 -0.45 -10.30
C ARG A 102 -4.07 -0.66 -11.80
N VAL A 103 -2.97 -0.19 -12.37
CA VAL A 103 -2.62 -0.38 -13.79
C VAL A 103 -1.35 -1.21 -13.82
N PHE A 104 -1.39 -2.37 -14.46
CA PHE A 104 -0.24 -3.27 -14.54
C PHE A 104 0.58 -2.98 -15.79
N LEU A 105 1.91 -2.90 -15.67
CA LEU A 105 2.79 -2.63 -16.82
C LEU A 105 2.78 -3.75 -17.87
N ASN A 106 2.54 -4.99 -17.45
CA ASN A 106 2.41 -6.12 -18.37
C ASN A 106 1.11 -6.09 -19.21
N ASP A 107 0.19 -5.18 -18.90
CA ASP A 107 -1.12 -5.01 -19.53
C ASP A 107 -1.24 -3.64 -20.24
N MET A 108 -0.10 -3.06 -20.60
CA MET A 108 -0.04 -1.71 -21.15
C MET A 108 -0.68 -1.59 -22.54
N ASP A 109 -0.78 -2.70 -23.28
CA ASP A 109 -1.47 -2.77 -24.57
C ASP A 109 -2.97 -2.42 -24.43
N ASN A 110 -3.56 -2.62 -23.25
CA ASN A 110 -4.97 -2.33 -22.95
C ASN A 110 -5.17 -0.99 -22.21
N ILE A 111 -4.26 -0.03 -22.35
CA ILE A 111 -4.33 1.26 -21.65
C ILE A 111 -5.64 2.02 -21.86
N ASP A 112 -6.22 1.90 -23.05
CA ASP A 112 -7.48 2.55 -23.39
C ASP A 112 -8.65 1.99 -22.58
N ASP A 113 -8.60 0.69 -22.23
CA ASP A 113 -9.60 0.07 -21.37
C ASP A 113 -9.50 0.60 -19.94
N TYR A 114 -8.28 0.80 -19.42
CA TYR A 114 -8.08 1.47 -18.12
C TYR A 114 -8.58 2.91 -18.14
N LEU A 115 -8.38 3.65 -19.24
CA LEU A 115 -8.90 5.01 -19.40
C LEU A 115 -10.42 5.03 -19.39
N ASN A 116 -11.06 4.13 -20.13
CA ASN A 116 -12.51 3.99 -20.18
C ASN A 116 -13.08 3.58 -18.82
N PHE A 117 -12.42 2.63 -18.15
CA PHE A 117 -12.77 2.20 -16.79
C PHE A 117 -12.71 3.35 -15.78
N ALA A 118 -11.63 4.14 -15.81
CA ALA A 118 -11.46 5.32 -14.95
C ALA A 118 -12.55 6.37 -15.20
N LYS A 119 -12.88 6.64 -16.47
CA LYS A 119 -13.97 7.56 -16.85
C LYS A 119 -15.35 7.05 -16.40
N GLY A 120 -15.55 5.74 -16.32
CA GLY A 120 -16.81 5.13 -15.89
C GLY A 120 -17.24 5.47 -14.46
N PHE A 121 -16.33 5.90 -13.59
CA PHE A 121 -16.65 6.28 -12.21
C PHE A 121 -17.21 7.71 -12.04
N GLY A 122 -17.21 8.50 -13.11
CA GLY A 122 -17.66 9.89 -13.11
C GLY A 122 -16.57 10.90 -12.69
N GLU A 123 -16.89 12.18 -12.84
CA GLU A 123 -15.95 13.29 -12.59
C GLU A 123 -15.88 13.71 -11.11
N ASP A 124 -16.76 13.18 -10.26
CA ASP A 124 -16.86 13.54 -8.83
C ASP A 124 -15.92 12.73 -7.92
N LYS A 125 -15.04 11.92 -8.51
CA LYS A 125 -14.12 11.02 -7.81
C LYS A 125 -12.68 11.52 -7.86
N GLU A 126 -11.97 11.36 -6.75
CA GLU A 126 -10.53 11.57 -6.67
C GLU A 126 -9.82 10.25 -7.02
N LEU A 127 -9.11 10.23 -8.16
CA LEU A 127 -8.45 9.03 -8.67
C LEU A 127 -6.95 9.02 -8.34
N LEU A 128 -6.50 7.95 -7.69
CA LEU A 128 -5.10 7.60 -7.52
C LEU A 128 -4.75 6.45 -8.47
N ILE A 129 -3.94 6.72 -9.49
CA ILE A 129 -3.43 5.69 -10.37
C ILE A 129 -2.16 5.09 -9.76
N THR A 130 -2.18 3.78 -9.54
CA THR A 130 -1.04 3.01 -9.03
C THR A 130 -0.53 2.10 -10.12
N ILE A 131 0.66 2.43 -10.64
CA ILE A 131 1.34 1.61 -11.64
C ILE A 131 2.03 0.45 -10.92
N ILE A 132 1.68 -0.77 -11.31
CA ILE A 132 2.25 -2.01 -10.78
C ILE A 132 3.32 -2.49 -11.75
N GLN A 133 4.57 -2.51 -11.29
CA GLN A 133 5.68 -3.02 -12.07
C GLN A 133 5.65 -4.55 -12.15
N ASP A 134 6.01 -5.08 -13.31
CA ASP A 134 6.28 -6.50 -13.51
C ASP A 134 7.79 -6.78 -13.55
N ARG A 135 8.12 -8.07 -13.66
CA ARG A 135 9.50 -8.55 -13.69
C ARG A 135 10.29 -8.05 -14.89
N GLU A 136 9.71 -8.02 -16.09
CA GLU A 136 10.40 -7.63 -17.31
C GLU A 136 10.88 -6.17 -17.20
N HIS A 137 10.03 -5.29 -16.70
CA HIS A 137 10.35 -3.89 -16.46
C HIS A 137 11.36 -3.67 -15.32
N ILE A 138 11.39 -4.57 -14.32
CA ILE A 138 12.38 -4.51 -13.23
C ILE A 138 13.77 -4.99 -13.71
N GLU A 139 13.81 -6.06 -14.50
CA GLU A 139 15.06 -6.69 -14.95
C GLU A 139 15.66 -5.98 -16.17
N ASN A 140 14.85 -5.38 -17.03
CA ASN A 140 15.30 -4.67 -18.22
C ASN A 140 15.40 -3.16 -17.97
N HIS A 141 16.55 -2.73 -17.46
CA HIS A 141 16.84 -1.32 -17.19
C HIS A 141 16.88 -0.43 -18.44
N GLU A 142 16.89 -0.98 -19.65
CA GLU A 142 16.82 -0.18 -20.88
C GLU A 142 15.40 0.30 -21.18
N LEU A 143 14.37 -0.44 -20.75
CA LEU A 143 12.96 -0.02 -20.86
C LEU A 143 12.65 1.25 -20.05
N LEU A 144 13.55 1.65 -19.15
CA LEU A 144 13.40 2.81 -18.26
C LEU A 144 14.29 4.00 -18.67
N LYS A 145 15.00 3.91 -19.81
CA LYS A 145 15.84 5.01 -20.32
C LYS A 145 15.09 5.78 -21.40
N GLU A 146 14.89 7.07 -21.15
CA GLU A 146 14.52 8.07 -22.15
C GLU A 146 15.75 8.54 -22.95
#